data_AF-A0A529NZ63-F1
#
_entry.id   AF-A0A529NZ63-F1
#
_cell.length_a   1.000
_cell.length_b   1.000
_cell.length_c   1.000
_cell.angle_alpha   90.00
_cell.angle_beta   90.00
_cell.angle_gamma   90.00
#
_symmetry.space_group_name_H-M   'P 1'
#
loop_
_entity.id
_entity.type
_entity.pdbx_description
1 polymer ?
#
loop_
_entity_poly.entity_id
_entity_poly.type
_entity_poly.pdbx_seq_one_letter_code
_entity_poly.pdbx_strand_id
1 'polypeptide(L)'
;MEVRMHPVKRLLIAIAIAWAALSVPLADHSLAGEVLDHIRSTGTLRSPAPDIWPPQVIKNEKGEYDGFDVEVLREVARRMGVKVEYVTNPDGSIITWDE
;
A
#
# COMPACT_ATOMS: atom_id res chain seq x y z
N MET A 1 -5.32 36.59 45.18
CA MET A 1 -4.19 35.79 45.67
C MET A 1 -3.42 35.32 44.45
N GLU A 2 -2.35 36.03 44.11
CA GLU A 2 -1.62 35.80 42.86
C GLU A 2 -0.61 34.67 43.09
N VAL A 3 -0.87 33.50 42.52
CA VAL A 3 0.02 32.34 42.66
C VAL A 3 1.28 32.61 41.84
N ARG A 4 2.30 33.22 42.46
CA ARG A 4 3.65 33.36 41.88
C ARG A 4 4.27 31.97 41.73
N MET A 5 4.19 31.43 40.52
CA MET A 5 4.91 30.22 40.16
C MET A 5 6.42 30.52 40.08
N HIS A 6 7.23 29.75 40.82
CA HIS A 6 8.69 29.87 40.79
C HIS A 6 9.24 29.60 39.37
N PRO A 7 10.30 30.30 38.94
CA PRO A 7 10.86 30.19 37.58
C PRO A 7 11.25 28.75 37.19
N VAL A 8 11.70 27.95 38.16
CA VAL A 8 12.02 26.53 37.96
C VAL A 8 10.79 25.70 37.61
N LYS A 9 9.64 25.98 38.24
CA LYS A 9 8.38 25.25 37.99
C LYS A 9 7.82 25.59 36.60
N ARG A 10 8.00 26.83 36.15
CA ARG A 10 7.66 27.28 34.78
C ARG A 10 8.54 26.60 33.74
N LEU A 11 9.84 26.48 34.02
CA LEU A 11 10.79 25.79 33.15
C LEU A 11 10.46 24.29 33.01
N LEU A 12 10.14 23.61 34.12
CA LEU A 12 9.77 22.19 34.09
C LEU A 12 8.47 21.94 33.32
N ILE A 13 7.48 22.82 33.46
CA ILE A 13 6.23 22.73 32.68
C ILE A 13 6.50 22.95 31.19
N ALA A 14 7.35 23.91 30.82
CA ALA A 14 7.72 24.14 29.43
C ALA A 14 8.45 22.94 28.81
N ILE A 15 9.33 22.27 29.56
CA ILE A 15 10.02 21.05 29.12
C ILE A 15 9.04 19.90 28.92
N ALA A 16 8.07 19.72 29.82
CA ALA A 16 7.05 18.68 29.70
C ALA A 16 6.14 18.89 28.48
N ILE A 17 5.78 20.14 28.18
CA ILE A 17 4.99 20.50 26.98
C ILE A 17 5.82 20.26 25.71
N ALA A 18 7.11 20.62 25.71
CA ALA A 18 8.00 20.38 24.57
C ALA A 18 8.20 18.87 24.31
N TRP A 19 8.35 18.05 25.35
CA TRP A 19 8.43 16.60 25.23
C TRP A 19 7.14 15.98 24.69
N ALA A 20 5.98 16.41 25.19
CA ALA A 20 4.69 15.96 24.68
C ALA A 20 4.48 16.34 23.20
N ALA A 21 4.94 17.52 22.78
CA ALA A 21 4.86 17.96 21.39
C ALA A 21 5.80 17.18 20.45
N LEU A 22 6.92 16.66 20.95
CA LEU A 22 7.85 15.82 20.17
C LEU A 22 7.41 14.35 20.08
N SER A 23 6.40 13.93 20.84
CA SER A 23 5.98 12.52 20.93
C SER A 23 5.05 12.06 19.79
N VAL A 24 4.64 12.95 18.87
CA VAL A 24 3.43 12.74 18.04
C VAL A 24 3.63 12.33 16.57
N PRO A 25 4.81 12.42 15.91
CA PRO A 25 4.93 11.72 14.62
C PRO A 25 6.19 10.86 14.53
N LEU A 26 6.19 9.76 15.28
CA LEU A 26 6.76 8.49 14.80
C LEU A 26 5.63 7.48 14.57
N ALA A 27 4.48 7.97 14.10
CA ALA A 27 3.52 7.08 13.47
C ALA A 27 4.22 6.55 12.22
N ASP A 28 4.62 5.27 12.25
CA ASP A 28 5.12 4.57 11.08
C ASP A 28 4.19 4.88 9.90
N HIS A 29 4.71 5.58 8.90
CA HIS A 29 4.02 5.72 7.63
C HIS A 29 3.94 4.32 7.04
N SER A 30 2.80 3.65 7.25
CA SER A 30 2.60 2.32 6.69
C SER A 30 2.78 2.40 5.16
N LEU A 31 3.68 1.60 4.62
CA LEU A 31 3.96 1.52 3.17
C LEU A 31 2.71 1.20 2.33
N ALA A 32 1.67 0.65 2.97
CA ALA A 32 0.37 0.42 2.35
C ALA A 32 -0.26 1.71 1.76
N GLY A 33 -0.02 2.87 2.38
CA GLY A 33 -0.49 4.16 1.85
C GLY A 33 0.20 4.53 0.56
N GLU A 34 1.54 4.54 0.56
CA GLU A 34 2.36 4.93 -0.59
C GLU A 34 2.12 4.01 -1.81
N VAL A 35 2.03 2.70 -1.60
CA VAL A 35 1.76 1.74 -2.67
C VAL A 35 0.35 1.94 -3.26
N LEU A 36 -0.66 2.13 -2.41
CA LEU A 36 -2.03 2.36 -2.88
C LEU A 36 -2.14 3.69 -3.64
N ASP A 37 -1.48 4.75 -3.15
CA ASP A 37 -1.43 6.04 -3.82
C ASP A 37 -0.72 5.94 -5.18
N HIS A 38 0.34 5.13 -5.27
CA HIS A 38 1.01 4.85 -6.54
C HIS A 38 0.09 4.11 -7.52
N ILE A 39 -0.65 3.08 -7.06
CA ILE A 39 -1.64 2.36 -7.89
C ILE A 39 -2.73 3.33 -8.38
N ARG A 40 -3.23 4.20 -7.50
CA ARG A 40 -4.27 5.18 -7.84
C ARG A 40 -3.78 6.26 -8.80
N SER A 41 -2.56 6.75 -8.61
CA SER A 41 -1.98 7.81 -9.45
C SER A 41 -1.62 7.30 -10.86
N THR A 42 -1.14 6.07 -10.96
CA THR A 42 -0.87 5.43 -12.27
C THR A 42 -2.12 4.92 -12.96
N GLY A 43 -3.18 4.65 -12.20
CA GLY A 43 -4.42 4.07 -12.72
C GLY A 43 -4.30 2.57 -13.04
N THR A 44 -3.26 1.91 -12.52
CA THR A 44 -2.94 0.51 -12.85
C THR A 44 -2.53 -0.30 -11.63
N LEU A 45 -3.17 -1.46 -11.45
CA LEU A 45 -2.74 -2.54 -10.57
C LEU A 45 -1.88 -3.53 -11.38
N ARG A 46 -0.57 -3.51 -11.15
CA ARG A 46 0.38 -4.43 -11.80
C ARG A 46 0.38 -5.77 -11.07
N SER A 47 0.17 -6.85 -11.81
CA SER A 47 0.19 -8.24 -11.31
C SER A 47 1.19 -9.06 -12.11
N PRO A 48 1.94 -10.00 -11.51
CA PRO A 48 2.62 -11.03 -12.27
C PRO A 48 1.66 -11.72 -13.24
N ALA A 49 2.13 -12.01 -14.45
CA ALA A 49 1.39 -12.86 -15.38
C ALA A 49 1.21 -14.26 -14.74
N PRO A 50 -0.03 -14.75 -14.59
CA PRO A 50 -0.26 -16.00 -13.89
C PRO A 50 0.01 -17.22 -14.79
N ASP A 51 0.44 -18.31 -14.16
CA ASP A 51 0.45 -19.64 -14.79
C ASP A 51 -0.97 -20.17 -15.03
N ILE A 52 -1.11 -21.06 -16.01
CA ILE A 52 -2.39 -21.70 -16.31
C ILE A 52 -2.64 -22.83 -15.30
N TRP A 53 -3.60 -22.59 -14.41
CA TRP A 53 -4.00 -23.52 -13.36
C TRP A 53 -5.53 -23.61 -13.27
N PRO A 54 -6.18 -24.51 -14.03
CA PRO A 54 -7.64 -24.61 -14.03
C PRO A 54 -8.22 -25.14 -12.71
N PRO A 55 -9.39 -24.65 -12.25
CA PRO A 55 -10.21 -23.57 -12.83
C PRO A 55 -9.83 -22.14 -12.40
N GLN A 56 -8.78 -21.97 -11.60
CA GLN A 56 -8.36 -20.69 -11.01
C GLN A 56 -7.87 -19.71 -12.07
N VAL A 57 -7.04 -20.19 -13.00
CA VAL A 57 -6.50 -19.42 -14.12
C VAL A 57 -6.55 -20.27 -15.37
N ILE A 58 -7.25 -19.78 -16.40
CA ILE A 58 -7.37 -20.39 -17.72
C ILE A 58 -7.07 -19.35 -18.81
N LYS A 59 -6.96 -19.81 -20.06
CA LYS A 59 -7.05 -18.95 -21.24
C LYS A 59 -8.42 -19.10 -21.87
N ASN A 60 -9.12 -17.99 -22.11
CA ASN A 60 -10.37 -18.02 -22.87
C ASN A 60 -10.09 -18.17 -24.38
N GLU A 61 -11.15 -18.25 -25.19
CA GLU A 61 -11.06 -18.40 -26.65
C GLU A 61 -10.31 -17.24 -27.35
N LYS A 62 -10.17 -16.08 -26.67
CA LYS A 62 -9.43 -14.91 -27.17
C LYS A 62 -7.96 -14.91 -26.75
N GLY A 63 -7.50 -15.92 -26.00
CA GLY A 63 -6.15 -15.98 -25.45
C GLY A 63 -5.92 -15.08 -24.23
N GLU A 64 -6.98 -14.49 -23.67
CA GLU A 64 -6.91 -13.66 -22.47
C GLU A 64 -6.93 -14.55 -21.22
N TYR A 65 -6.31 -14.08 -20.13
CA TYR A 65 -6.43 -14.76 -18.84
C TYR A 65 -7.88 -14.70 -18.36
N ASP A 66 -8.37 -15.78 -17.78
CA ASP A 66 -9.71 -15.92 -17.24
C ASP A 66 -9.73 -16.90 -16.07
N GLY A 67 -10.86 -17.09 -15.41
CA GLY A 67 -11.00 -17.99 -14.26
C GLY A 67 -11.06 -17.26 -12.91
N PHE A 68 -11.22 -18.03 -11.84
CA PHE A 68 -11.59 -17.48 -10.53
C PHE A 68 -10.59 -16.44 -9.99
N ASP A 69 -9.29 -16.74 -9.97
CA ASP A 69 -8.27 -15.83 -9.41
C ASP A 69 -8.17 -14.55 -10.26
N VAL A 70 -8.33 -14.70 -11.58
CA VAL A 70 -8.32 -13.58 -12.53
C VAL A 70 -9.54 -12.67 -12.34
N GLU A 71 -10.72 -13.23 -12.13
CA GLU A 71 -11.94 -12.47 -11.87
C GLU A 71 -11.89 -11.73 -10.52
N VAL A 72 -11.34 -12.37 -9.48
CA VAL A 72 -11.12 -11.72 -8.18
C VAL A 72 -10.17 -10.52 -8.33
N LEU A 73 -9.04 -10.69 -9.02
CA LEU A 73 -8.09 -9.61 -9.28
C LEU A 73 -8.74 -8.46 -10.06
N ARG A 74 -9.52 -8.77 -11.10
CA ARG A 74 -10.26 -7.77 -11.90
C ARG A 74 -11.29 -7.01 -11.06
N GLU A 75 -12.02 -7.70 -10.20
CA GLU A 75 -13.03 -7.08 -9.32
C GLU A 75 -12.36 -6.14 -8.30
N VAL A 76 -11.22 -6.52 -7.74
CA VAL A 76 -10.42 -5.66 -6.85
C VAL A 76 -9.98 -4.39 -7.59
N ALA A 77 -9.40 -4.53 -8.79
CA ALA A 77 -9.00 -3.38 -9.61
C ALA A 77 -10.20 -2.48 -9.97
N ARG A 78 -11.34 -3.07 -10.34
CA ARG A 78 -12.58 -2.34 -10.65
C ARG A 78 -13.07 -1.50 -9.47
N ARG A 79 -13.06 -2.06 -8.25
CA ARG A 79 -13.45 -1.32 -7.03
C ARG A 79 -12.50 -0.19 -6.70
N MET A 80 -11.23 -0.31 -7.08
CA MET A 80 -10.23 0.76 -6.96
C MET A 80 -10.32 1.80 -8.09
N GLY A 81 -11.07 1.53 -9.16
CA GLY A 81 -11.15 2.40 -10.33
C GLY A 81 -9.91 2.34 -11.24
N VAL A 82 -9.15 1.25 -11.19
CA VAL A 82 -7.88 1.07 -11.92
C VAL A 82 -7.96 -0.14 -12.88
N LYS A 83 -6.99 -0.26 -13.79
CA LYS A 83 -6.86 -1.40 -14.71
C LYS A 83 -5.88 -2.44 -14.18
N VAL A 84 -6.05 -3.70 -14.56
CA VAL A 84 -5.03 -4.73 -14.32
C VAL A 84 -4.02 -4.73 -15.46
N GLU A 85 -2.74 -4.75 -15.14
CA GLU A 85 -1.64 -4.97 -16.09
C GLU A 85 -0.85 -6.20 -15.66
N TYR A 86 -0.74 -7.18 -16.56
CA TYR A 86 0.09 -8.36 -16.33
C TYR A 86 1.53 -8.11 -16.74
N VAL A 87 2.47 -8.37 -15.83
CA VAL A 87 3.90 -8.12 -16.01
C VAL A 87 4.71 -9.40 -15.88
N THR A 88 5.81 -9.47 -16.63
CA THR A 88 6.80 -10.55 -16.61
C THR A 88 8.20 -9.95 -16.38
N ASN A 89 9.17 -10.79 -16.07
CA ASN A 89 10.58 -10.40 -16.08
C ASN A 89 11.04 -10.02 -17.50
N PRO A 90 12.18 -9.32 -17.65
CA PRO A 90 12.73 -8.94 -18.96
C PRO A 90 13.02 -10.13 -19.89
N ASP A 91 13.29 -11.31 -19.33
CA ASP A 91 13.52 -12.56 -20.06
C ASP A 91 12.22 -13.33 -20.38
N GLY A 92 11.06 -12.80 -19.96
CA GLY A 92 9.74 -13.39 -20.16
C GLY A 92 9.32 -14.39 -19.09
N SER A 93 10.13 -14.64 -18.07
CA SER A 93 9.76 -15.49 -16.94
C SER A 93 8.71 -14.84 -16.02
N ILE A 94 7.99 -15.66 -15.26
CA ILE A 94 6.99 -15.20 -14.29
C ILE A 94 7.71 -14.60 -13.08
N ILE A 95 7.18 -13.50 -12.57
CA ILE A 95 7.69 -12.86 -11.37
C ILE A 95 7.31 -13.72 -10.16
N THR A 96 8.29 -14.18 -9.40
CA THR A 96 8.10 -15.00 -8.20
C THR A 96 8.72 -14.33 -6.98
N TRP A 97 8.51 -14.92 -5.79
CA TRP A 97 9.06 -14.44 -4.54
C TRP A 97 10.42 -15.07 -4.30
N ASP A 98 11.42 -14.64 -5.06
CA ASP A 98 12.87 -14.78 -4.83
C ASP A 98 13.54 -14.39 -6.15
N GLU A 99 14.24 -13.24 -6.12
CA GLU A 99 15.05 -12.53 -7.15
C GLU A 99 14.63 -11.05 -7.33
#